data_AF-A0A7W0NHE9-F1
#
_entry.id   AF-A0A7W0NHE9-F1
#
_cell.length_a   1.000
_cell.length_b   1.000
_cell.length_c   1.000
_cell.angle_alpha   90.00
_cell.angle_beta   90.00
_cell.angle_gamma   90.00
#
_symmetry.space_group_name_H-M   'P 1'
#
loop_
_entity.id
_entity.type
_entity.pdbx_description
1 polymer ?
#
loop_
_entity_poly.entity_id
_entity_poly.type
_entity_poly.pdbx_seq_one_letter_code
_entity_poly.pdbx_strand_id
1 'polypeptide(L)' 'MRYRIRHRTSYAYASEVFESFNEVRLQPLACSSQTLLDFDLLIEPPATVISYRDYYGNAVHDFGVAYLHDSLVIEAT' A
#
# COMPACT_ATOMS: atom_id res chain seq x y z
N MET A 1 2.59 25.03 0.00
CA MET A 1 1.27 24.52 0.45
C MET A 1 1.50 23.21 1.18
N ARG A 2 0.64 22.85 2.13
CA ARG A 2 0.72 21.59 2.88
C ARG A 2 -0.52 20.77 2.60
N TYR A 3 -0.35 19.52 2.19
CA TYR A 3 -1.44 18.59 1.91
C TYR A 3 -1.47 17.45 2.92
N ARG A 4 -2.65 16.89 3.11
CA ARG A 4 -2.87 15.58 3.71
C ARG A 4 -3.65 14.77 2.69
N ILE A 5 -3.13 13.63 2.29
CA ILE A 5 -3.68 12.80 1.23
C ILE A 5 -4.10 11.48 1.87
N ARG A 6 -5.27 10.96 1.50
CA ARG A 6 -5.69 9.61 1.87
C ARG A 6 -6.06 8.85 0.61
N HIS A 7 -5.45 7.68 0.42
CA HIS A 7 -5.82 6.73 -0.63
C HIS A 7 -6.38 5.48 0.03
N ARG A 8 -7.56 5.02 -0.39
CA ARG A 8 -8.13 3.74 0.05
C ARG A 8 -8.56 2.92 -1.15
N THR A 9 -8.02 1.71 -1.26
CA THR A 9 -8.48 0.68 -2.20
C THR A 9 -9.17 -0.42 -1.39
N SER A 10 -10.31 -0.92 -1.85
CA SER A 10 -11.04 -2.01 -1.19
C SER A 10 -11.53 -3.03 -2.21
N TYR A 11 -11.20 -4.29 -1.96
CA TYR A 11 -11.64 -5.45 -2.72
C TYR A 11 -12.66 -6.23 -1.88
N ALA A 12 -13.77 -6.60 -2.52
CA ALA A 12 -14.72 -7.58 -2.02
C ALA A 12 -14.74 -8.75 -3.01
N TYR A 13 -14.29 -9.91 -2.56
CA TYR A 13 -14.22 -11.11 -3.38
C TYR A 13 -15.57 -11.85 -3.34
N ALA A 14 -15.93 -12.53 -4.43
CA ALA A 14 -17.17 -13.30 -4.50
C ALA A 14 -17.14 -14.58 -3.62
N SER A 15 -15.94 -15.03 -3.26
CA SER A 15 -15.65 -16.15 -2.37
C SER A 15 -14.28 -15.93 -1.72
N GLU A 16 -13.93 -16.73 -0.71
CA GLU A 16 -12.60 -16.66 -0.11
C GLU A 16 -11.50 -16.89 -1.15
N VAL A 17 -10.46 -16.06 -1.08
CA VAL A 17 -9.23 -16.20 -1.86
C VAL A 17 -8.08 -16.55 -0.93
N PHE A 18 -7.04 -17.16 -1.48
CA PHE A 18 -5.82 -17.56 -0.77
C PHE A 18 -4.60 -17.00 -1.49
N GLU A 19 -3.55 -16.66 -0.74
CA GLU A 19 -2.27 -16.17 -1.28
C GLU A 19 -2.44 -15.01 -2.27
N SER A 20 -3.08 -13.93 -1.80
CA SER A 20 -3.21 -12.69 -2.59
C SER A 20 -1.90 -11.90 -2.53
N PHE A 21 -1.18 -11.83 -3.65
CA PHE A 21 0.06 -11.06 -3.81
C PHE A 21 -0.21 -9.69 -4.40
N ASN A 22 0.31 -8.65 -3.77
CA ASN A 22 0.00 -7.27 -4.10
C ASN A 22 1.26 -6.40 -4.03
N GLU A 23 1.33 -5.43 -4.95
CA GLU A 23 2.39 -4.44 -4.97
C GLU A 23 1.77 -3.05 -5.17
N VAL A 24 2.14 -2.09 -4.32
CA VAL A 24 1.58 -0.73 -4.36
C VAL A 24 2.66 0.35 -4.36
N ARG A 25 2.35 1.47 -5.02
CA ARG A 25 3.18 2.68 -5.10
C ARG A 25 2.36 3.88 -4.62
N LEU A 26 2.09 3.93 -3.31
CA LEU A 26 1.19 4.91 -2.70
C LEU A 26 1.91 6.00 -1.90
N GLN A 27 3.18 5.80 -1.56
CA GLN A 27 3.98 6.81 -0.86
C GLN A 27 4.36 7.96 -1.80
N PRO A 28 4.00 9.22 -1.49
CA PRO A 28 4.39 10.36 -2.31
C PRO A 28 5.92 10.51 -2.40
N LEU A 29 6.41 10.90 -3.58
CA LEU A 29 7.83 11.13 -3.81
C LEU A 29 8.37 12.28 -2.94
N ALA A 30 9.50 12.08 -2.28
CA ALA A 30 10.27 13.16 -1.67
C ALA A 30 11.34 13.66 -2.66
N CYS A 31 11.31 14.96 -3.00
CA CYS A 31 12.24 15.59 -3.93
C CYS A 31 12.48 17.08 -3.57
N SER A 32 13.27 17.80 -4.37
CA SER A 32 13.65 19.19 -4.09
C SER A 32 12.46 20.16 -3.99
N SER A 33 11.35 19.87 -4.68
CA SER A 33 10.14 20.68 -4.66
C SER A 33 9.03 20.12 -3.74
N GLN A 34 9.23 18.94 -3.13
CA GLN A 34 8.23 18.26 -2.31
C GLN A 34 8.87 17.50 -1.14
N THR A 35 8.47 17.84 0.09
CA THR A 35 8.87 17.12 1.31
C THR A 35 7.74 16.20 1.78
N LEU A 36 8.04 14.92 1.95
CA LEU A 36 7.16 13.97 2.63
C LEU A 36 7.34 14.15 4.14
N LEU A 37 6.26 14.50 4.84
CA LEU A 37 6.30 14.73 6.30
C LEU A 37 6.05 13.46 7.09
N ASP A 38 5.13 12.63 6.59
CA ASP A 38 4.68 11.40 7.22
C ASP A 38 4.07 10.50 6.15
N PHE A 39 4.08 9.19 6.40
CA PHE A 39 3.44 8.19 5.54
C PHE A 39 3.16 6.92 6.34
N ASP A 40 1.90 6.50 6.34
CA ASP A 40 1.48 5.22 6.88
C ASP A 40 0.79 4.38 5.80
N LEU A 41 1.01 3.06 5.86
CA LEU A 41 0.36 2.07 5.01
C LEU A 41 -0.30 1.00 5.87
N LEU A 42 -1.62 0.94 5.82
CA LEU A 42 -2.45 -0.06 6.48
C LEU A 42 -2.93 -1.09 5.46
N ILE A 43 -2.72 -2.36 5.77
CA ILE A 43 -3.24 -3.50 5.01
C ILE A 43 -4.20 -4.27 5.93
N GLU A 44 -5.44 -4.45 5.49
CA GLU A 44 -6.40 -5.32 6.16
C GLU A 44 -6.91 -6.37 5.17
N PRO A 45 -6.77 -7.66 5.46
CA PRO A 45 -6.27 -8.19 6.72
C PRO A 45 -4.72 -8.09 6.79
N PRO A 46 -4.10 -8.10 7.99
CA PRO A 46 -2.68 -7.76 8.16
C PRO A 46 -1.70 -8.67 7.41
N ALA A 47 -0.80 -8.05 6.63
CA ALA A 47 0.27 -8.74 5.92
C ALA A 47 1.63 -8.09 6.21
N THR A 48 2.69 -8.90 6.14
CA THR A 48 4.07 -8.38 6.21
C THR A 48 4.37 -7.62 4.93
N VAL A 49 4.81 -6.36 5.07
CA VAL A 49 5.16 -5.49 3.94
C VAL A 49 6.68 -5.44 3.79
N ILE A 50 7.14 -5.68 2.57
CA ILE A 50 8.53 -5.46 2.16
C ILE A 50 8.56 -4.18 1.33
N SER A 51 9.47 -3.26 1.69
CA SER A 51 9.59 -1.98 1.00
C SER A 51 10.93 -1.84 0.30
N TYR A 52 10.89 -1.37 -0.94
CA TYR A 52 12.08 -1.11 -1.75
C TYR A 52 11.85 0.05 -2.72
N ARG A 53 12.90 0.45 -3.46
CA ARG A 53 12.78 1.44 -4.53
C ARG A 53 12.91 0.78 -5.89
N ASP A 54 11.99 1.09 -6.80
CA ASP A 54 12.10 0.64 -8.19
C ASP A 54 13.14 1.47 -8.97
N TYR A 55 13.33 1.11 -10.25
CA TYR A 55 14.29 1.78 -11.15
C TYR A 55 14.00 3.29 -11.32
N TYR A 56 12.75 3.70 -11.15
CA TYR A 56 12.33 5.10 -11.25
C TYR A 56 12.40 5.84 -9.91
N GLY A 57 12.84 5.16 -8.86
CA GLY A 57 12.96 5.71 -7.52
C GLY A 57 11.64 5.77 -6.74
N ASN A 58 10.55 5.19 -7.25
CA ASN A 58 9.30 5.11 -6.50
C ASN A 58 9.46 4.18 -5.31
N ALA A 59 8.84 4.53 -4.18
CA ALA A 59 8.70 3.59 -3.08
C ALA A 59 7.65 2.54 -3.47
N VAL A 60 8.08 1.28 -3.44
CA VAL A 60 7.27 0.12 -3.71
C VAL A 60 7.05 -0.62 -2.40
N HIS A 61 5.80 -0.99 -2.13
CA HIS A 61 5.42 -1.82 -0.99
C HIS A 61 4.81 -3.11 -1.53
N ASP A 62 5.52 -4.21 -1.35
CA ASP A 62 5.13 -5.56 -1.73
C ASP A 62 4.62 -6.30 -0.48
N PHE A 63 3.49 -7.00 -0.61
CA PHE A 63 2.94 -7.80 0.47
C PHE A 63 2.08 -8.96 -0.07
N GLY A 64 1.98 -10.01 0.74
CA GLY A 64 1.15 -11.18 0.46
C GLY A 64 0.22 -11.49 1.63
N VAL A 65 -1.06 -11.72 1.36
CA VAL A 65 -2.02 -12.21 2.35
C VAL A 65 -2.07 -13.74 2.26
N ALA A 66 -1.36 -14.41 3.17
CA ALA A 66 -1.12 -15.85 3.15
C ALA A 66 -2.21 -16.70 3.86
N TYR A 67 -3.41 -16.17 4.04
CA TYR A 67 -4.55 -16.86 4.65
C TYR A 67 -5.83 -16.55 3.90
N LEU A 68 -6.86 -17.38 4.13
CA LEU A 68 -8.17 -17.20 3.51
C LEU A 68 -8.81 -15.88 3.95
N HIS A 69 -9.29 -15.12 2.98
CA HIS A 69 -10.00 -13.87 3.20
C HIS A 69 -10.99 -13.62 2.07
N ASP A 70 -12.07 -12.90 2.37
CA ASP A 70 -13.10 -12.48 1.42
C ASP A 70 -12.98 -11.00 1.05
N SER A 71 -12.05 -10.28 1.68
CA SER A 71 -11.87 -8.84 1.49
C SER A 71 -10.41 -8.42 1.70
N LEU A 72 -10.02 -7.35 0.99
CA LEU A 72 -8.71 -6.72 1.13
C LEU A 72 -8.87 -5.19 1.08
N VAL A 73 -8.36 -4.50 2.08
CA VAL A 73 -8.28 -3.05 2.19
C VAL A 73 -6.82 -2.64 2.22
N ILE A 74 -6.50 -1.65 1.41
CA ILE A 74 -5.19 -1.00 1.37
C ILE A 74 -5.45 0.50 1.58
N GLU A 75 -4.95 1.05 2.68
CA GLU A 75 -5.12 2.46 3.01
C GLU A 75 -3.76 3.14 3.26
N ALA A 76 -3.53 4.27 2.60
CA ALA A 76 -2.35 5.11 2.77
C ALA A 76 -2.74 6.51 3.22
N THR A 77 -2.02 7.08 4.19
CA THR A 77 -2.26 8.41 4.78
C THR A 77 -1.00 9.24 4.94
#